data_AF-A0A0U1R378-F1
#
_entry.id   AF-A0A0U1R378-F1
#
_cell.length_a   1.000
_cell.length_b   1.000
_cell.length_c   1.000
_cell.angle_alpha   90.00
_cell.angle_beta   90.00
_cell.angle_gamma   90.00
#
_symmetry.space_group_name_H-M   'P 1'
#
loop_
_entity.id
_entity.type
_entity.pdbx_description
1 polymer ?
#
loop_
_entity_poly.entity_id
_entity_poly.type
_entity_poly.pdbx_seq_one_letter_code
_entity_poly.pdbx_strand_id
1 'polypeptide(L)'
;MTILATAEALSSELESASQSKDWPRLLLVDERVAHLLVSIAKQKVSSDSVQSLKLLQQSHQRAIQRCQAYQQLLKADMEQMRNRQEGISAYAATAIRAYHDMAQEEGR
;
A
#
# COMPACT_ATOMS: atom_id res chain seq x y z
N MET A 1 25.83 -17.03 -6.71
CA MET A 1 25.37 -16.30 -5.50
C MET A 1 24.78 -17.34 -4.55
N THR A 2 25.10 -17.31 -3.25
CA THR A 2 24.65 -18.33 -2.27
C THR A 2 23.22 -18.04 -1.77
N ILE A 3 22.52 -19.03 -1.20
CA ILE A 3 21.19 -18.86 -0.60
C ILE A 3 21.20 -17.75 0.46
N LEU A 4 22.23 -17.75 1.31
CA LEU A 4 22.46 -16.73 2.34
C LEU A 4 22.50 -15.31 1.76
N ALA A 5 23.41 -15.04 0.81
CA ALA A 5 23.57 -13.72 0.22
C ALA A 5 22.30 -13.25 -0.54
N THR A 6 21.59 -14.20 -1.15
CA THR A 6 20.34 -13.90 -1.88
C THR A 6 19.21 -13.54 -0.91
N ALA A 7 19.06 -14.27 0.19
CA ALA A 7 18.05 -13.98 1.21
C ALA A 7 18.28 -12.63 1.91
N GLU A 8 19.53 -12.28 2.20
CA GLU A 8 19.90 -10.99 2.78
C GLU A 8 19.60 -9.82 1.84
N ALA A 9 19.97 -9.96 0.55
CA ALA A 9 19.68 -8.95 -0.45
C ALA A 9 18.16 -8.72 -0.59
N LEU A 10 17.38 -9.79 -0.73
CA LEU A 10 15.92 -9.70 -0.84
C LEU A 10 15.29 -9.10 0.42
N SER A 11 15.83 -9.36 1.61
CA SER A 11 15.37 -8.75 2.86
C SER A 11 15.52 -7.23 2.82
N SER A 12 16.70 -6.76 2.40
CA SER A 12 16.98 -5.33 2.27
C SER A 12 16.14 -4.67 1.18
N GLU A 13 15.94 -5.36 0.05
CA GLU A 13 15.12 -4.85 -1.06
C GLU A 13 13.64 -4.72 -0.67
N LEU A 14 13.05 -5.72 0.02
CA LEU A 14 11.68 -5.64 0.56
C LEU A 14 11.51 -4.46 1.52
N GLU A 15 12.49 -4.28 2.40
CA GLU A 15 12.50 -3.20 3.38
C GLU A 15 12.54 -1.84 2.68
N SER A 16 13.46 -1.66 1.72
CA SER A 16 13.62 -0.43 0.96
C SER A 16 12.41 -0.11 0.08
N ALA A 17 11.90 -1.08 -0.69
CA ALA A 17 10.77 -0.89 -1.59
C ALA A 17 9.47 -0.56 -0.83
N SER A 18 9.22 -1.26 0.29
CA SER A 18 8.04 -1.00 1.12
C SER A 18 8.11 0.33 1.88
N GLN A 19 9.29 0.77 2.34
CA GLN A 19 9.47 2.07 2.98
C GLN A 19 9.31 3.24 1.98
N SER A 20 9.89 3.09 0.79
CA SER A 20 9.83 4.11 -0.27
C SER A 20 8.50 4.14 -1.02
N LYS A 21 7.57 3.23 -0.72
CA LYS A 21 6.27 3.08 -1.39
C LYS A 21 6.42 2.78 -2.90
N ASP A 22 7.54 2.16 -3.28
CA ASP A 22 7.80 1.72 -4.65
C ASP A 22 7.08 0.39 -4.89
N TRP A 23 5.76 0.46 -5.11
CA TRP A 23 4.91 -0.71 -5.27
C TRP A 23 5.27 -1.59 -6.46
N PRO A 24 5.59 -1.05 -7.65
CA PRO A 24 6.04 -1.86 -8.78
C PRO A 24 7.30 -2.66 -8.44
N ARG A 25 8.28 -2.04 -7.78
CA ARG A 25 9.49 -2.76 -7.34
C ARG A 25 9.17 -3.78 -6.26
N LEU A 26 8.27 -3.47 -5.33
CA LEU A 26 7.89 -4.38 -4.25
C LEU A 26 7.29 -5.69 -4.80
N LEU A 27 6.48 -5.62 -5.86
CA LEU A 27 5.95 -6.80 -6.56
C LEU A 27 7.07 -7.64 -7.18
N LEU A 28 8.03 -7.02 -7.88
CA LEU A 28 9.16 -7.73 -8.48
C LEU A 28 10.04 -8.42 -7.43
N VAL A 29 10.23 -7.79 -6.27
CA VAL A 29 11.00 -8.39 -5.17
C VAL A 29 10.22 -9.56 -4.55
N ASP A 30 8.90 -9.45 -4.39
CA ASP A 30 8.04 -10.54 -3.89
C ASP A 30 8.08 -11.78 -4.80
N GLU A 31 8.01 -11.59 -6.12
CA GLU A 31 8.18 -12.68 -7.09
C GLU A 31 9.54 -13.37 -6.95
N ARG A 32 10.62 -12.58 -6.80
CA ARG A 32 11.98 -13.12 -6.59
C ARG A 32 12.09 -13.90 -5.28
N VAL A 33 11.38 -13.47 -4.22
CA VAL A 33 11.28 -14.23 -2.97
C VAL A 33 10.57 -15.56 -3.20
N ALA A 34 9.43 -15.56 -3.89
CA ALA A 34 8.70 -16.79 -4.21
C ALA A 34 9.59 -17.77 -5.01
N HIS A 35 10.32 -17.27 -6.01
CA HIS A 35 11.26 -18.07 -6.80
C HIS A 35 12.40 -18.65 -5.94
N LEU A 36 12.98 -17.85 -5.04
CA LEU A 36 14.00 -18.32 -4.10
C LEU A 36 13.44 -19.47 -3.25
N LEU A 37 12.28 -19.28 -2.63
CA LEU A 37 11.65 -20.27 -1.75
C LEU A 37 11.34 -21.58 -2.49
N VAL A 38 10.81 -21.52 -3.72
CA VAL A 38 10.58 -22.70 -4.56
C VAL A 38 11.90 -23.40 -4.89
N SER A 39 12.94 -22.65 -5.25
CA SER A 39 14.24 -23.22 -5.64
C SER A 39 14.91 -23.99 -4.48
N ILE A 40 14.72 -23.55 -3.24
CA ILE A 40 15.35 -24.14 -2.05
C ILE A 40 14.48 -25.18 -1.34
N ALA A 41 13.21 -25.36 -1.73
CA ALA A 41 12.23 -26.16 -0.99
C ALA A 41 12.64 -27.63 -0.78
N LYS A 42 13.51 -28.17 -1.64
CA LYS A 42 14.01 -29.56 -1.58
C LYS A 42 15.51 -29.65 -1.26
N GLN A 43 16.16 -28.53 -0.95
CA GLN A 43 17.60 -28.47 -0.68
C GLN A 43 17.88 -28.59 0.82
N LYS A 44 19.03 -29.18 1.17
CA LYS A 44 19.55 -29.06 2.54
C LYS A 44 20.10 -27.65 2.73
N VAL A 45 19.48 -26.90 3.64
CA VAL A 45 19.84 -25.52 3.95
C VAL A 45 20.75 -25.50 5.17
N SER A 46 21.86 -24.75 5.12
CA SER A 46 22.77 -24.60 6.26
C SER A 46 22.14 -23.76 7.38
N SER A 47 22.67 -23.87 8.61
CA SER A 47 22.23 -23.06 9.76
C SER A 47 22.22 -21.56 9.46
N ASP A 48 23.27 -21.08 8.80
CA ASP A 48 23.45 -19.66 8.51
C ASP A 48 22.39 -19.20 7.50
N SER A 49 22.14 -20.02 6.47
CA SER A 49 21.09 -19.75 5.49
C SER A 49 19.70 -19.77 6.12
N VAL A 50 19.44 -20.62 7.12
CA VAL A 50 18.18 -20.60 7.90
C VAL A 50 18.01 -19.28 8.63
N GLN A 51 19.07 -18.72 9.21
CA GLN A 51 18.99 -17.43 9.89
C GLN A 51 18.69 -16.29 8.92
N SER A 52 19.33 -16.26 7.74
CA SER A 52 19.02 -15.26 6.70
C SER A 52 17.60 -15.42 6.14
N LEU A 53 17.08 -16.64 6.04
CA LEU A 53 15.68 -16.88 5.65
C LEU A 53 14.67 -16.41 6.71
N LYS A 54 15.00 -16.51 8.00
CA LYS A 54 14.18 -15.91 9.06
C LYS A 54 14.15 -14.38 8.97
N LEU A 55 15.30 -13.75 8.69
CA LEU A 55 15.36 -12.31 8.45
C LEU A 55 14.52 -11.90 7.23
N LEU A 56 14.55 -12.70 6.18
CA LEU A 56 13.72 -12.51 5.00
C LEU A 56 12.23 -12.57 5.33
N GLN A 57 11.81 -13.60 6.08
CA GLN A 57 10.43 -13.74 6.53
C GLN A 57 9.96 -12.52 7.35
N GLN A 58 10.79 -12.05 8.29
CA GLN A 58 10.46 -10.88 9.10
C GLN A 58 10.34 -9.61 8.25
N SER A 59 11.24 -9.42 7.28
CA SER A 59 11.22 -8.27 6.38
C SER A 59 9.98 -8.29 5.48
N HIS A 60 9.59 -9.47 4.99
CA HIS A 60 8.34 -9.68 4.25
C HIS A 60 7.11 -9.34 5.08
N GLN A 61 7.05 -9.82 6.33
CA GLN A 61 5.95 -9.49 7.25
C GLN A 61 5.83 -7.97 7.49
N ARG A 62 6.95 -7.27 7.65
CA ARG A 62 6.96 -5.80 7.78
C ARG A 62 6.48 -5.11 6.50
N ALA A 63 6.88 -5.60 5.33
CA ALA A 63 6.39 -5.08 4.06
C ALA A 63 4.86 -5.23 3.93
N ILE A 64 4.30 -6.37 4.33
CA ILE A 64 2.84 -6.60 4.38
C ILE A 64 2.16 -5.59 5.32
N GLN A 65 2.70 -5.40 6.53
CA GLN A 65 2.15 -4.44 7.49
C GLN A 65 2.13 -3.02 6.94
N ARG A 66 3.18 -2.60 6.21
CA ARG A 66 3.23 -1.29 5.54
C ARG A 66 2.19 -1.17 4.43
N CYS A 67 2.02 -2.22 3.63
CA CYS A 67 1.00 -2.24 2.59
C CYS A 67 -0.40 -2.07 3.19
N GLN A 68 -0.71 -2.80 4.27
CA GLN A 68 -1.98 -2.71 4.97
C GLN A 68 -2.22 -1.30 5.55
N ALA A 69 -1.21 -0.73 6.21
CA ALA A 69 -1.29 0.64 6.75
C ALA A 69 -1.53 1.67 5.62
N TYR A 70 -0.85 1.52 4.49
CA TYR A 70 -1.04 2.43 3.35
C TYR A 70 -2.41 2.26 2.70
N GLN A 71 -2.93 1.05 2.59
CA GLN A 71 -4.30 0.80 2.12
C GLN A 71 -5.35 1.45 3.02
N GLN A 72 -5.17 1.39 4.34
CA GLN A 72 -6.06 2.08 5.29
C GLN A 72 -6.01 3.59 5.10
N LEU A 73 -4.81 4.16 4.93
CA LEU A 73 -4.64 5.59 4.67
C LEU A 73 -5.31 6.01 3.35
N LEU A 74 -5.14 5.22 2.29
CA LEU A 74 -5.77 5.49 1.00
C LEU A 74 -7.30 5.43 1.07
N LYS A 75 -7.85 4.47 1.82
CA LYS A 75 -9.31 4.38 2.05
C LYS A 75 -9.84 5.63 2.76
N ALA A 76 -9.17 6.05 3.83
CA ALA A 76 -9.55 7.25 4.58
C ALA A 76 -9.49 8.52 3.71
N ASP A 77 -8.47 8.65 2.86
CA ASP A 77 -8.32 9.77 1.94
C ASP A 77 -9.44 9.79 0.90
N MET A 78 -9.77 8.64 0.29
CA MET A 78 -10.89 8.53 -0.65
C MET A 78 -12.24 8.88 0.00
N GLU A 79 -12.50 8.42 1.23
CA GLU A 79 -13.70 8.78 1.98
C GLU A 79 -13.76 10.28 2.26
N GLN A 80 -12.64 10.91 2.63
CA GLN A 80 -12.56 12.35 2.82
C GLN A 80 -12.85 13.12 1.53
N MET A 81 -12.28 12.70 0.40
CA MET A 81 -12.54 13.32 -0.90
C MET A 81 -14.01 13.23 -1.29
N ARG A 82 -14.64 12.06 -1.10
CA ARG A 82 -16.08 11.87 -1.39
C ARG A 82 -16.95 12.80 -0.55
N ASN A 83 -16.70 12.84 0.77
CA ASN A 83 -17.47 13.70 1.68
C ASN A 83 -17.30 15.19 1.34
N ARG A 84 -16.10 15.62 0.91
CA ARG A 84 -15.88 17.00 0.44
C ARG A 84 -16.68 17.31 -0.83
N GLN A 85 -16.73 16.41 -1.80
CA GLN A 85 -17.52 16.60 -3.03
C GLN A 85 -19.01 16.72 -2.72
N GLU A 86 -19.55 15.83 -1.88
CA GLU A 86 -20.95 15.88 -1.43
C GLU A 86 -21.25 17.20 -0.68
N GLY A 87 -20.35 17.63 0.21
CA GLY A 87 -20.47 18.90 0.92
C GLY A 87 -20.51 20.10 -0.04
N ILE A 88 -19.58 20.20 -0.99
CA ILE A 88 -19.55 21.26 -2.01
C ILE A 88 -20.86 21.25 -2.82
N SER A 89 -21.34 20.07 -3.22
CA SER A 89 -22.61 19.94 -3.95
C SER A 89 -23.81 20.41 -3.12
N ALA A 90 -23.86 20.10 -1.83
CA ALA A 90 -24.94 20.53 -0.94
C ALA A 90 -24.96 22.06 -0.75
N TYR A 91 -23.80 22.69 -0.61
CA TYR A 91 -23.67 24.16 -0.56
C TYR A 91 -24.13 24.80 -1.87
N ALA A 92 -23.71 24.27 -3.02
CA ALA A 92 -24.15 24.77 -4.33
C ALA A 92 -25.66 24.64 -4.53
N ALA A 93 -26.25 23.48 -4.21
CA ALA A 93 -27.69 23.27 -4.30
C ALA A 93 -28.49 24.23 -3.39
N THR A 94 -27.98 24.49 -2.19
CA THR A 94 -28.61 25.43 -1.25
C THR A 94 -28.56 26.86 -1.77
N ALA A 95 -27.42 27.29 -2.35
CA ALA A 95 -27.30 28.61 -2.96
C ALA A 95 -28.24 28.77 -4.16
N ILE A 96 -28.32 27.77 -5.04
CA ILE A 96 -29.24 27.76 -6.18
C ILE A 96 -30.70 27.89 -5.70
N ARG A 97 -31.08 27.14 -4.66
CA ARG A 97 -32.43 27.23 -4.09
C ARG A 97 -32.70 28.62 -3.52
N ALA A 98 -31.77 29.19 -2.78
CA ALA A 98 -31.92 30.54 -2.22
C ALA A 98 -32.11 31.61 -3.30
N TYR A 99 -31.37 31.54 -4.42
CA TYR A 99 -31.56 32.44 -5.55
C TYR A 99 -32.93 32.26 -6.23
N HIS A 100 -33.39 31.01 -6.38
CA HIS A 100 -34.70 30.72 -6.95
C HIS A 100 -35.84 31.28 -6.09
N ASP A 101 -35.75 31.13 -4.76
CA ASP A 101 -36.77 31.60 -3.83
C ASP A 101 -36.85 33.13 -3.81
N MET A 102 -35.71 33.84 -3.80
CA MET A 102 -35.68 35.31 -3.88
C MET A 102 -36.28 35.85 -5.19
N ALA A 103 -36.00 35.19 -6.32
CA ALA A 103 -36.56 35.60 -7.62
C ALA A 103 -38.09 35.43 -7.70
N GLN A 104 -38.68 34.52 -6.91
CA GLN A 104 -40.13 34.34 -6.83
C GLN A 104 -40.81 35.37 -5.92
N GLU A 105 -40.10 35.89 -4.92
CA GLU A 105 -40.61 36.92 -4.01
C GLU A 105 -40.59 38.33 -4.62
N GLU A 106 -39.59 38.66 -5.47
CA GLU A 106 -39.51 39.96 -6.16
C GLU A 106 -40.50 40.11 -7.34
N GLY A 107 -41.07 39.00 -7.82
CA GLY A 107 -42.05 38.97 -8.91
C GLY A 107 -43.52 39.09 -8.47
N ARG A 108 -43.79 39.39 -7.19
CA ARG A 108 -45.12 39.49 -6.57
C ARG A 108 -45.46 40.91 -6.14
#